data_AF-A0A1Y5IBH0-F1
#
_entry.id   AF-A0A1Y5IBH0-F1
#
_cell.length_a   1.000
_cell.length_b   1.000
_cell.length_c   1.000
_cell.angle_alpha   90.00
_cell.angle_beta   90.00
_cell.angle_gamma   90.00
#
_symmetry.space_group_name_H-M   'P 1'
#
loop_
_entity.id
_entity.type
_entity.pdbx_description
1 polymer ?
#
loop_
_entity_poly.entity_id
_entity_poly.type
_entity_poly.pdbx_seq_one_letter_code
_entity_poly.pdbx_strand_id
1 'polypeptide(L)'
;MVEQGGGDESDADVVATHEGFIAPPPFGILHMDSMRVYNSKVASGERATMRSTFGIAILLGTMSLLFASEAGCKKCELLAIDDGNGYAEKLVRYYGRLGFETVRVVGDNGLRDLPDLLVWGGVGTRMNGDVDALLEKWGNVIRKSLEK
;
A
#
# COMPACT_ATOMS: atom_id res chain seq x y z
N MET A 1 -34.32 -22.56 -11.15
CA MET A 1 -34.42 -22.37 -9.69
C MET A 1 -33.15 -21.69 -9.27
N VAL A 2 -33.28 -20.40 -8.95
CA VAL A 2 -32.20 -19.46 -8.64
C VAL A 2 -31.91 -19.57 -7.16
N GLU A 3 -30.64 -19.69 -6.78
CA GLU A 3 -30.16 -19.11 -5.52
C GLU A 3 -28.95 -18.23 -5.85
N GLN A 4 -29.25 -16.94 -5.96
CA GLN A 4 -28.28 -15.87 -5.81
C GLN A 4 -27.91 -15.83 -4.33
N GLY A 5 -26.63 -16.05 -4.02
CA GLY A 5 -26.08 -15.77 -2.69
C GLY A 5 -26.04 -14.26 -2.49
N GLY A 6 -26.97 -13.76 -1.68
CA GLY A 6 -27.14 -12.35 -1.34
C GLY A 6 -26.00 -11.79 -0.50
N GLY A 7 -25.88 -10.47 -0.59
CA GLY A 7 -24.78 -9.66 -0.10
C GLY A 7 -24.54 -9.72 1.40
N ASP A 8 -23.28 -9.50 1.75
CA ASP A 8 -22.89 -9.01 3.06
C ASP A 8 -22.81 -7.47 2.95
N GLU A 9 -23.91 -6.81 3.31
CA GLU A 9 -24.08 -5.36 3.26
C GLU A 9 -23.98 -4.83 4.70
N SER A 10 -22.76 -4.57 5.18
CA SER A 10 -22.50 -3.65 6.31
C SER A 10 -21.09 -3.04 6.32
N ASP A 11 -20.52 -2.82 5.13
CA ASP A 11 -19.27 -2.05 4.91
C ASP A 11 -19.65 -0.67 4.33
N ALA A 12 -20.35 0.14 5.13
CA ALA A 12 -20.91 1.43 4.70
C ALA A 12 -19.84 2.32 4.04
N ASP A 13 -19.98 2.53 2.72
CA ASP A 13 -19.24 3.48 1.88
C ASP A 13 -17.76 3.76 2.23
N VAL A 14 -16.99 2.70 2.50
CA VAL A 14 -15.54 2.86 2.72
C VAL A 14 -14.85 3.30 1.43
N VAL A 15 -14.42 4.57 1.37
CA VAL A 15 -13.74 5.16 0.20
C VAL A 15 -12.31 4.65 0.06
N ALA A 16 -11.62 4.32 1.15
CA ALA A 16 -10.27 3.79 1.10
C ALA A 16 -9.93 2.94 2.32
N THR A 17 -9.13 1.89 2.09
CA THR A 17 -8.53 1.06 3.13
C THR A 17 -7.03 0.91 2.89
N HIS A 18 -6.30 0.77 4.00
CA HIS A 18 -4.90 0.39 3.99
C HIS A 18 -4.66 -0.68 5.05
N GLU A 19 -4.25 -1.86 4.61
CA GLU A 19 -4.03 -3.04 5.43
C GLU A 19 -2.56 -3.40 5.44
N GLY A 20 -2.10 -3.87 6.59
CA GLY A 20 -0.72 -4.24 6.83
C GLY A 20 -0.52 -4.63 8.28
N PHE A 21 0.70 -5.03 8.62
CA PHE A 21 1.06 -5.40 9.98
C PHE A 21 2.50 -4.99 10.30
N ILE A 22 2.80 -4.92 11.59
CA ILE A 22 4.19 -4.79 12.05
C ILE A 22 4.71 -6.19 12.36
N ALA A 23 5.80 -6.58 11.71
CA ALA A 23 6.47 -7.83 12.01
C ALA A 23 6.94 -7.84 13.47
N PRO A 24 6.73 -8.95 14.21
CA PRO A 24 7.02 -9.01 15.63
C PRO A 24 8.51 -8.73 15.92
N PRO A 25 8.86 -8.31 17.15
CA PRO A 25 10.26 -8.17 17.54
C PRO A 25 11.04 -9.48 17.32
N PRO A 26 12.32 -9.43 16.89
CA PRO A 26 13.17 -8.24 16.72
C PRO A 26 13.14 -7.65 15.29
N PHE A 27 12.19 -8.02 14.42
CA PHE A 27 12.24 -7.64 13.01
C PHE A 27 12.06 -6.13 12.79
N GLY A 28 11.08 -5.51 13.45
CA GLY A 28 10.86 -4.06 13.37
C GLY A 28 10.54 -3.56 11.96
N ILE A 29 9.68 -4.30 11.25
CA ILE A 29 9.32 -4.04 9.84
C ILE A 29 7.83 -3.74 9.74
N LEU A 30 7.46 -2.63 9.12
CA LEU A 30 6.11 -2.40 8.63
C LEU A 30 5.93 -3.14 7.30
N HIS A 31 4.98 -4.06 7.28
CA HIS A 31 4.58 -4.79 6.09
C HIS A 31 3.28 -4.20 5.55
N MET A 32 3.36 -3.49 4.42
CA MET A 32 2.20 -2.92 3.72
C MET A 32 1.65 -3.95 2.73
N ASP A 33 0.46 -4.46 3.00
CA ASP A 33 -0.14 -5.55 2.23
C ASP A 33 -1.09 -5.05 1.14
N SER A 34 -2.13 -4.30 1.53
CA SER A 34 -3.16 -3.84 0.60
C SER A 34 -3.48 -2.37 0.77
N MET A 35 -3.50 -1.62 -0.34
CA MET A 35 -4.02 -0.26 -0.40
C MET A 35 -5.12 -0.22 -1.45
N ARG A 36 -6.34 0.13 -1.04
CA ARG A 36 -7.49 0.21 -1.96
C ARG A 36 -8.17 1.55 -1.81
N VAL A 37 -8.44 2.22 -2.94
CA VAL A 37 -9.15 3.50 -2.99
C VAL A 37 -10.24 3.41 -4.04
N TYR A 38 -11.50 3.52 -3.61
CA TYR A 38 -12.69 3.30 -4.41
C TYR A 38 -13.37 4.64 -4.77
N ASN A 39 -12.98 5.21 -5.91
CA ASN A 39 -13.59 6.44 -6.41
C ASN A 39 -15.10 6.28 -6.73
N SER A 40 -15.57 5.06 -6.99
CA SER A 40 -17.00 4.78 -7.21
C SER A 40 -17.86 4.98 -5.97
N LYS A 41 -17.28 4.86 -4.76
CA LYS A 41 -17.97 5.02 -3.46
C LYS A 41 -17.98 6.48 -2.96
N VAL A 42 -17.56 7.41 -3.81
CA VAL A 42 -17.50 8.84 -3.50
C VAL A 42 -18.77 9.50 -3.99
N ALA A 43 -19.50 10.18 -3.10
CA ALA A 43 -20.69 10.92 -3.47
C ALA A 43 -20.38 11.92 -4.60
N SER A 44 -21.30 12.06 -5.57
CA SER A 44 -21.07 12.88 -6.77
C SER A 44 -20.70 14.34 -6.47
N GLY A 45 -21.23 14.92 -5.39
CA GLY A 45 -20.89 16.27 -4.91
C GLY A 45 -19.50 16.36 -4.25
N GLU A 46 -19.02 15.28 -3.65
CA GLU A 46 -17.70 15.20 -2.99
C GLU A 46 -16.59 14.78 -3.96
N ARG A 47 -16.96 14.20 -5.10
CA ARG A 47 -15.99 13.82 -6.14
C ARG A 47 -15.21 15.02 -6.68
N ALA A 48 -15.82 16.20 -6.66
CA ALA A 48 -15.17 17.45 -7.03
C ALA A 48 -14.17 17.95 -5.96
N THR A 49 -14.38 17.61 -4.68
CA THR A 49 -13.47 17.96 -3.59
C THR A 49 -12.37 16.90 -3.40
N MET A 50 -12.61 15.66 -3.82
CA MET A 50 -11.57 14.64 -3.96
C MET A 50 -10.58 15.00 -5.07
N ARG A 51 -9.53 15.73 -4.67
CA ARG A 51 -8.44 16.17 -5.57
C ARG A 51 -7.79 14.99 -6.31
N SER A 52 -7.62 13.84 -5.67
CA SER A 52 -7.12 12.60 -6.30
C SER A 52 -7.23 11.38 -5.39
N THR A 53 -7.49 10.20 -5.96
CA THR A 53 -7.35 8.89 -5.26
C THR A 53 -5.94 8.69 -4.69
N PHE A 54 -4.94 9.24 -5.37
CA PHE A 54 -3.55 9.26 -4.94
C PHE A 54 -3.35 10.00 -3.63
N GLY A 55 -4.05 11.13 -3.43
CA GLY A 55 -3.91 11.93 -2.22
C GLY A 55 -4.35 11.16 -0.98
N ILE A 56 -5.47 10.44 -1.09
CA ILE A 56 -5.98 9.59 -0.01
C ILE A 56 -5.01 8.43 0.27
N ALA A 57 -4.46 7.79 -0.77
CA ALA A 57 -3.48 6.73 -0.60
C ALA A 57 -2.22 7.21 0.13
N ILE A 58 -1.66 8.37 -0.25
CA ILE A 58 -0.51 8.96 0.44
C ILE A 58 -0.85 9.28 1.90
N LEU A 59 -2.03 9.81 2.18
CA LEU A 59 -2.45 10.13 3.55
C LEU A 59 -2.52 8.87 4.42
N LEU A 60 -3.23 7.83 3.98
CA LEU A 60 -3.36 6.56 4.72
C LEU A 60 -2.01 5.87 4.90
N GLY A 61 -1.19 5.83 3.85
CA GLY A 61 0.13 5.22 3.96
C GLY A 61 1.08 6.03 4.85
N THR A 62 0.98 7.37 4.87
CA THR A 62 1.75 8.21 5.81
C THR A 62 1.33 7.93 7.26
N MET A 63 0.03 7.76 7.53
CA MET A 63 -0.45 7.37 8.86
C MET A 63 0.11 6.01 9.30
N SER A 64 0.22 5.07 8.36
CA SER A 64 0.78 3.74 8.63
C SER A 64 2.28 3.80 8.92
N LEU A 65 3.01 4.62 8.18
CA LEU A 65 4.43 4.89 8.43
C LEU A 65 4.64 5.57 9.79
N LEU A 66 3.75 6.49 10.18
CA LEU A 66 3.82 7.17 11.48
C LEU A 66 3.64 6.16 12.60
N PHE A 67 2.60 5.33 12.52
CA PHE A 67 2.35 4.25 13.46
C PHE A 67 3.56 3.30 13.57
N ALA A 68 4.19 2.97 12.45
CA ALA A 68 5.38 2.14 12.44
C ALA A 68 6.60 2.83 13.09
N SER A 69 6.81 4.12 12.84
CA SER A 69 7.89 4.90 13.45
C SER A 69 7.72 4.99 14.96
N GLU A 70 6.49 5.23 15.45
CA GLU A 70 6.14 5.24 16.88
C GLU A 70 6.37 3.86 17.53
N ALA A 71 6.16 2.77 16.79
CA ALA A 71 6.47 1.41 17.21
C ALA A 71 7.98 1.05 17.12
N GLY A 72 8.84 1.99 16.70
CA GLY A 72 10.28 1.78 16.57
C GLY A 72 10.72 1.03 15.31
N CYS A 73 9.84 0.86 14.33
CA CYS A 73 10.18 0.25 13.05
C CYS A 73 11.05 1.20 12.22
N LYS A 74 12.09 0.65 11.57
CA LYS A 74 12.96 1.41 10.66
C LYS A 74 12.78 1.03 9.21
N LYS A 75 12.18 -0.14 8.96
CA LYS A 75 11.98 -0.66 7.61
C LYS A 75 10.50 -0.76 7.30
N CYS A 76 10.13 -0.34 6.10
CA CYS A 76 8.84 -0.60 5.48
C CYS A 76 9.05 -1.49 4.25
N GLU A 77 8.10 -2.38 3.97
CA GLU A 77 8.12 -3.22 2.77
C GLU A 77 6.73 -3.35 2.13
N LEU A 78 6.72 -3.51 0.81
CA LEU A 78 5.54 -3.80 0.01
C LEU A 78 5.89 -4.73 -1.14
N LEU A 79 4.88 -5.43 -1.69
CA LEU A 79 5.01 -6.19 -2.93
C LEU A 79 4.14 -5.56 -4.02
N ALA A 80 4.78 -5.17 -5.13
CA ALA A 80 4.07 -4.89 -6.37
C ALA A 80 3.79 -6.23 -7.08
N ILE A 81 2.64 -6.83 -6.78
CA ILE A 81 2.19 -8.11 -7.34
C ILE A 81 2.09 -8.00 -8.87
N ASP A 82 2.63 -9.00 -9.56
CA ASP A 82 2.52 -9.16 -11.00
C ASP A 82 1.35 -10.10 -11.34
N ASP A 83 0.25 -9.49 -11.77
CA ASP A 83 -0.96 -10.15 -12.24
C ASP A 83 -0.98 -10.32 -13.78
N GLY A 84 0.14 -10.04 -14.45
CA GLY A 84 0.30 -10.23 -15.90
C GLY A 84 -0.35 -9.15 -16.77
N ASN A 85 -0.86 -8.05 -16.19
CA ASN A 85 -1.50 -6.96 -16.95
C ASN A 85 -0.61 -5.70 -17.11
N GLY A 86 0.64 -5.75 -16.66
CA GLY A 86 1.60 -4.63 -16.72
C GLY A 86 1.37 -3.52 -15.69
N TYR A 87 0.45 -3.70 -14.73
CA TYR A 87 0.23 -2.75 -13.64
C TYR A 87 1.37 -2.78 -12.61
N ALA A 88 1.97 -3.94 -12.37
CA ALA A 88 3.11 -4.10 -11.47
C ALA A 88 4.25 -3.12 -11.77
N GLU A 89 4.64 -2.97 -13.04
CA GLU A 89 5.67 -2.00 -13.44
C GLU A 89 5.31 -0.55 -13.09
N LYS A 90 4.02 -0.20 -13.20
CA LYS A 90 3.53 1.13 -12.85
C LYS A 90 3.63 1.36 -11.35
N LEU A 91 3.27 0.36 -10.54
CA LEU A 91 3.41 0.40 -9.08
C LEU A 91 4.88 0.51 -8.67
N VAL A 92 5.78 -0.25 -9.28
CA VAL A 92 7.22 -0.16 -9.01
C VAL A 92 7.76 1.23 -9.31
N ARG A 93 7.45 1.80 -10.48
CA ARG A 93 7.85 3.17 -10.82
C ARG A 93 7.23 4.20 -9.86
N TYR A 94 5.98 3.98 -9.48
CA TYR A 94 5.24 4.86 -8.60
C TYR A 94 5.85 4.91 -7.20
N TYR A 95 5.96 3.76 -6.52
CA TYR A 95 6.56 3.67 -5.19
C TYR A 95 8.05 3.99 -5.21
N GLY A 96 8.75 3.72 -6.32
CA GLY A 96 10.12 4.16 -6.55
C GLY A 96 10.27 5.68 -6.44
N ARG A 97 9.40 6.44 -7.11
CA ARG A 97 9.36 7.91 -7.00
C ARG A 97 9.02 8.38 -5.58
N LEU A 98 8.29 7.57 -4.82
CA LEU A 98 7.94 7.84 -3.43
C LEU A 98 9.01 7.44 -2.41
N GLY A 99 10.15 6.88 -2.85
CA GLY A 99 11.29 6.58 -1.98
C GLY A 99 11.45 5.11 -1.60
N PHE A 100 10.64 4.22 -2.16
CA PHE A 100 10.92 2.79 -2.08
C PHE A 100 12.02 2.39 -3.07
N GLU A 101 12.77 1.36 -2.72
CA GLU A 101 13.81 0.75 -3.55
C GLU A 101 13.43 -0.69 -3.89
N THR A 102 13.63 -1.07 -5.14
CA THR A 102 13.45 -2.46 -5.58
C THR A 102 14.53 -3.34 -4.98
N VAL A 103 14.13 -4.39 -4.28
CA VAL A 103 15.05 -5.30 -3.58
C VAL A 103 15.23 -6.58 -4.38
N ARG A 104 14.12 -7.20 -4.80
CA ARG A 104 14.14 -8.42 -5.62
C ARG A 104 12.79 -8.65 -6.29
N VAL A 105 12.82 -9.42 -7.38
CA VAL A 105 11.63 -10.05 -7.95
C VAL A 105 11.41 -11.37 -7.21
N VAL A 106 10.22 -11.53 -6.63
CA VAL A 106 9.76 -12.73 -5.92
C VAL A 106 9.10 -13.64 -6.96
N GLY A 107 9.57 -14.88 -7.11
CA GLY A 107 9.02 -15.89 -8.02
C GLY A 107 10.03 -16.46 -9.03
N ASP A 108 11.17 -15.78 -9.22
CA ASP A 108 12.20 -16.16 -10.21
C ASP A 108 13.31 -17.06 -9.65
N ASN A 109 13.39 -17.28 -8.33
CA ASN A 109 14.50 -18.00 -7.67
C ASN A 109 14.09 -19.35 -7.06
N GLY A 110 12.93 -19.90 -7.42
CA GLY A 110 12.46 -21.22 -6.98
C GLY A 110 12.28 -21.32 -5.46
N LEU A 111 12.86 -22.34 -4.81
CA LEU A 111 12.68 -22.60 -3.37
C LEU A 111 13.18 -21.47 -2.43
N ARG A 112 14.01 -20.54 -2.93
CA ARG A 112 14.45 -19.38 -2.14
C ARG A 112 13.37 -18.33 -1.96
N ASP A 113 12.35 -18.32 -2.81
CA ASP A 113 11.24 -17.38 -2.74
C ASP A 113 10.07 -17.92 -1.91
N LEU A 114 10.15 -19.17 -1.42
CA LEU A 114 9.07 -19.81 -0.65
C LEU A 114 8.60 -18.96 0.54
N PRO A 115 9.48 -18.37 1.37
CA PRO A 115 9.05 -17.52 2.48
C PRO A 115 8.34 -16.25 2.01
N ASP A 116 8.78 -15.64 0.91
CA ASP A 116 8.12 -14.47 0.34
C ASP A 116 6.78 -14.83 -0.28
N LEU A 117 6.69 -15.96 -0.98
CA LEU A 117 5.44 -16.47 -1.53
C LEU A 117 4.43 -16.81 -0.42
N LEU A 118 4.88 -17.31 0.73
CA LEU A 118 4.03 -17.55 1.89
C LEU A 118 3.52 -16.27 2.53
N VAL A 119 4.36 -15.24 2.62
CA VAL A 119 4.02 -13.97 3.24
C VAL A 119 3.10 -13.13 2.34
N TRP A 120 3.43 -13.04 1.05
CA TRP A 120 2.73 -12.16 0.10
C TRP A 120 1.65 -12.87 -0.74
N GLY A 121 1.64 -14.20 -0.76
CA GLY A 121 0.66 -14.99 -1.52
C GLY A 121 0.79 -14.90 -3.04
N GLY A 122 1.84 -14.27 -3.59
CA GLY A 122 1.98 -14.04 -5.03
C GLY A 122 3.39 -13.67 -5.50
N VAL A 123 3.56 -13.70 -6.83
CA VAL A 123 4.77 -13.29 -7.55
C VAL A 123 4.73 -11.78 -7.76
N GLY A 124 5.87 -11.10 -7.68
CA GLY A 124 5.91 -9.64 -7.85
C GLY A 124 7.25 -9.02 -7.52
N THR A 125 7.31 -7.70 -7.55
CA THR A 125 8.53 -6.95 -7.20
C THR A 125 8.46 -6.48 -5.76
N ARG A 126 9.33 -7.03 -4.90
CA ARG A 126 9.44 -6.62 -3.50
C ARG A 126 10.23 -5.32 -3.42
N MET A 127 9.67 -4.36 -2.70
CA MET A 127 10.28 -3.06 -2.48
C MET A 127 10.41 -2.79 -0.98
N ASN A 128 11.49 -2.13 -0.58
CA ASN A 128 11.70 -1.68 0.79
C ASN A 128 11.84 -0.16 0.83
N GLY A 129 11.55 0.45 1.96
CA GLY A 129 11.92 1.83 2.24
C GLY A 129 12.30 2.01 3.71
N ASP A 130 13.04 3.08 3.98
CA ASP A 130 13.32 3.53 5.34
C ASP A 130 12.11 4.32 5.85
N VAL A 131 11.59 3.95 7.03
CA VAL A 131 10.35 4.52 7.58
C VAL A 131 10.47 6.03 7.79
N ASP A 132 11.59 6.49 8.34
CA ASP A 132 11.78 7.90 8.68
C ASP A 132 11.94 8.75 7.40
N ALA A 133 12.71 8.25 6.43
CA ALA A 133 12.86 8.90 5.12
C ALA A 133 11.54 8.96 4.34
N LEU A 134 10.74 7.88 4.37
CA LEU A 134 9.41 7.86 3.74
C LEU A 134 8.47 8.84 4.43
N LEU A 135 8.45 8.90 5.77
CA LEU A 135 7.66 9.86 6.53
C LEU A 135 7.98 11.30 6.17
N GLU A 136 9.27 11.66 6.11
CA GLU A 136 9.69 13.00 5.72
C GLU A 136 9.21 13.33 4.31
N LYS A 137 9.45 12.42 3.36
CA LYS A 137 9.12 12.60 1.95
C LYS A 137 7.62 12.73 1.73
N TRP A 138 6.81 11.86 2.35
CA TRP A 138 5.37 11.83 2.16
C TRP A 138 4.68 12.95 2.93
N GLY A 139 5.18 13.27 4.13
CA GLY A 139 4.77 14.46 4.88
C GLY A 139 4.99 15.75 4.10
N ASN A 140 6.10 15.86 3.34
CA ASN A 140 6.33 16.99 2.43
C ASN A 140 5.32 17.04 1.27
N VAL A 141 4.90 15.89 0.72
CA VAL A 141 3.84 15.83 -0.31
C VAL A 141 2.52 16.35 0.26
N ILE A 142 2.16 15.90 1.46
CA ILE A 142 0.93 16.33 2.15
C ILE A 142 0.98 17.84 2.43
N ARG A 143 2.05 18.37 3.02
CA ARG A 143 2.19 19.80 3.32
C ARG A 143 2.00 20.67 2.08
N LYS A 144 2.70 20.35 0.98
CA LYS A 144 2.57 21.06 -0.30
C LYS A 144 1.16 20.99 -0.89
N SER A 145 0.39 19.95 -0.56
CA SER A 145 -1.00 19.84 -1.02
C SER A 145 -1.96 20.78 -0.28
N LEU A 146 -1.60 21.21 0.93
CA LEU A 146 -2.40 22.12 1.78
C LEU A 146 -2.14 23.60 1.46
N GLU A 147 -0.98 23.93 0.89
CA GLU A 147 -0.59 25.30 0.50
C GLU A 147 -1.28 25.81 -0.78
N LYS A 148 -2.14 24.98 -1.40
CA LYS A 148 -2.88 25.29 -2.64
C LYS A 148 -4.38 25.26 -2.42
#